data_AF-A0A2E6DT51-F1
#
_entry.id   AF-A0A2E6DT51-F1
#
_cell.length_a   1.000
_cell.length_b   1.000
_cell.length_c   1.000
_cell.angle_alpha   90.00
_cell.angle_beta   90.00
_cell.angle_gamma   90.00
#
_symmetry.space_group_name_H-M   'P 1'
#
loop_
_entity.id
_entity.type
_entity.pdbx_description
1 polymer ?
#
loop_
_entity_poly.entity_id
_entity_poly.type
_entity_poly.pdbx_seq_one_letter_code
_entity_poly.pdbx_strand_id
1 'polypeptide(L)'
;MSRAMLKVVSVSWNVGTLVGLAALLIVGPSPVHAGQQERSQRPYPALQREPGDPEIVARGRAIYGVSCRACHGVDLRGGDLGGPNLLRSGLVLRDDRGDLMGPVIRDGQTGVGGSAMPPQNLSEDDLHAVVEYVHDVLGTASRQGGPPPGEEVELDILVGDATAGQTYFADKCATCHSPTGDLEGIATRIDTPKELQDTWVRGGARNAERPPITVTVTEASGNRVSGQLERLSDFLVVLTDADGRHRSFSRRGDTPRVEVDDPMGAHRDMLPLYGDADIHNVTAYLVTLQ
;
A
#
# COMPACT_ATOMS: atom_id res chain seq x y z
N MET A 1 33.99 -64.64 41.89
CA MET A 1 35.06 -65.13 42.79
C MET A 1 35.97 -63.95 43.14
N SER A 2 36.25 -63.78 44.44
CA SER A 2 37.22 -62.88 45.11
C SER A 2 37.16 -61.37 44.83
N ARG A 3 36.80 -60.53 45.81
CA ARG A 3 37.62 -60.02 46.95
C ARG A 3 38.88 -59.28 46.45
N ALA A 4 38.93 -57.95 46.48
CA ALA A 4 39.05 -57.03 47.63
C ALA A 4 40.49 -56.85 48.15
N MET A 5 40.79 -55.59 48.49
CA MET A 5 41.85 -55.05 49.36
C MET A 5 43.22 -54.76 48.70
N LEU A 6 43.54 -53.48 48.47
CA LEU A 6 44.12 -52.45 49.38
C LEU A 6 45.64 -52.53 49.46
N LYS A 7 46.32 -51.42 49.15
CA LYS A 7 47.44 -50.94 49.96
C LYS A 7 47.65 -49.43 49.78
N VAL A 8 47.49 -48.75 50.90
CA VAL A 8 47.83 -47.35 51.15
C VAL A 8 49.35 -47.22 51.23
N VAL A 9 49.91 -46.18 50.59
CA VAL A 9 51.15 -45.54 51.08
C VAL A 9 50.99 -44.04 50.94
N SER A 10 51.02 -43.38 52.08
CA SER A 10 51.05 -41.94 52.32
C SER A 10 52.40 -41.33 51.95
N VAL A 11 52.42 -40.20 51.26
CA VAL A 11 53.56 -39.26 51.29
C VAL A 11 53.03 -37.84 51.46
N SER A 12 53.57 -37.20 52.49
CA SER A 12 53.31 -35.85 52.98
C SER A 12 53.67 -34.76 51.97
N TRP A 13 52.86 -33.71 51.91
CA TRP A 13 53.14 -32.48 51.17
C TRP A 13 53.19 -31.30 52.15
N ASN A 14 54.25 -30.50 52.05
CA ASN A 14 54.41 -29.12 52.49
C ASN A 14 55.87 -28.74 52.18
N VAL A 15 56.27 -27.64 51.55
CA VAL A 15 55.66 -26.42 50.99
C VAL A 15 56.65 -25.98 49.90
N GLY A 16 56.18 -25.42 48.79
CA GLY A 16 57.08 -24.85 47.77
C GLY A 16 56.32 -23.96 46.80
N THR A 17 56.20 -22.70 47.17
CA THR A 17 55.62 -21.60 46.40
C THR A 17 56.26 -21.47 45.02
N LEU A 18 55.46 -21.46 43.96
CA LEU A 18 55.84 -20.82 42.69
C LEU A 18 54.59 -20.28 42.00
N VAL A 19 54.64 -18.97 41.76
CA VAL A 19 53.63 -18.09 41.20
C VAL A 19 53.32 -18.49 39.75
N GLY A 20 52.05 -18.79 39.46
CA GLY A 20 51.53 -18.91 38.10
C GLY A 20 50.48 -17.83 37.84
N LEU A 21 50.82 -16.82 37.03
CA LEU A 21 49.86 -15.88 36.47
C LEU A 21 48.94 -16.65 35.50
N ALA A 22 47.68 -16.85 35.88
CA ALA A 22 46.63 -17.21 34.94
C ALA A 22 46.11 -15.91 34.28
N ALA A 23 46.58 -15.62 33.07
CA ALA A 23 45.97 -14.58 32.24
C ALA A 23 44.65 -15.11 31.69
N LEU A 24 43.54 -14.63 32.26
CA LEU A 24 42.19 -14.87 31.76
C LEU A 24 42.02 -14.02 30.48
N LEU A 25 42.16 -14.63 29.31
CA LEU A 25 41.79 -14.00 28.03
C LEU A 25 40.25 -13.94 27.98
N ILE A 26 39.69 -12.79 28.36
CA ILE A 26 38.30 -12.46 28.07
C ILE A 26 38.22 -12.17 26.56
N VAL A 27 37.81 -13.18 25.79
CA VAL A 27 37.39 -12.98 24.40
C VAL A 27 36.05 -12.26 24.45
N GLY A 28 36.09 -10.93 24.42
CA GLY A 28 34.89 -10.12 24.16
C GLY A 28 34.34 -10.47 22.77
N PRO A 29 33.01 -10.46 22.57
CA PRO A 29 32.44 -10.74 21.26
C PRO A 29 33.02 -9.77 20.22
N SER A 30 33.61 -10.33 19.16
CA SER A 30 34.13 -9.55 18.04
C SER A 30 33.04 -8.66 17.45
N PRO A 31 33.32 -7.39 17.11
CA PRO A 31 32.33 -6.43 16.61
C PRO A 31 31.63 -6.88 15.32
N VAL A 32 32.20 -7.86 14.63
CA VAL A 32 31.66 -8.47 13.40
C VAL A 32 30.28 -9.14 13.64
N HIS A 33 30.04 -9.72 14.82
CA HIS A 33 28.78 -10.43 15.10
C HIS A 33 27.61 -9.50 15.47
N ALA A 34 27.88 -8.29 15.96
CA ALA A 34 26.84 -7.32 16.30
C ALA A 34 26.21 -6.70 15.03
N GLY A 35 27.03 -6.33 14.03
CA GLY A 35 26.54 -5.74 12.78
C GLY A 35 25.73 -6.70 11.90
N GLN A 36 26.00 -8.01 11.98
CA GLN A 36 25.20 -9.03 11.28
C GLN A 36 23.84 -9.30 11.96
N GLN A 37 23.74 -9.12 13.28
CA GLN A 37 22.49 -9.29 14.02
C GLN A 37 21.54 -8.09 13.90
N GLU A 38 22.04 -6.87 13.70
CA GLU A 38 21.20 -5.69 13.39
C GLU A 38 20.65 -5.73 11.96
N ARG A 39 21.45 -6.17 10.98
CA ARG A 39 21.02 -6.31 9.57
C ARG A 39 19.84 -7.27 9.38
N SER A 40 19.73 -8.31 10.20
CA SER A 40 18.63 -9.29 10.10
C SER A 40 17.31 -8.81 10.71
N GLN A 41 17.30 -7.67 11.41
CA GLN A 41 16.12 -7.18 12.14
C GLN A 41 15.34 -6.07 11.41
N ARG A 42 15.90 -5.48 10.33
CA ARG A 42 15.23 -4.45 9.54
C ARG A 42 14.90 -4.99 8.14
N PRO A 43 13.65 -5.44 7.88
CA PRO A 43 13.29 -6.00 6.57
C PRO A 43 13.40 -4.99 5.42
N TYR A 44 13.37 -3.68 5.72
CA TYR A 44 13.46 -2.59 4.74
C TYR A 44 14.33 -1.42 5.26
N PRO A 45 15.67 -1.57 5.27
CA PRO A 45 16.57 -0.54 5.81
C PRO A 45 16.45 0.81 5.08
N ALA A 46 16.21 0.80 3.77
CA ALA A 46 16.07 2.00 2.96
C ALA A 46 14.90 2.92 3.37
N LEU A 47 13.86 2.38 4.03
CA LEU A 47 12.70 3.16 4.50
C LEU A 47 12.89 3.77 5.90
N GLN A 48 13.92 3.34 6.65
CA GLN A 48 14.08 3.65 8.08
C GLN A 48 15.37 4.43 8.37
N ARG A 49 15.94 5.07 7.35
CA ARG A 49 17.20 5.80 7.48
C ARG A 49 16.95 7.27 7.81
N GLU A 50 17.94 7.88 8.45
CA GLU A 50 18.04 9.33 8.52
C GLU A 50 18.32 9.93 7.13
N PRO A 51 17.85 11.16 6.87
CA PRO A 51 18.16 11.87 5.63
C PRO A 51 19.66 11.92 5.35
N GLY A 52 20.01 11.85 4.06
CA GLY A 52 21.40 11.90 3.63
C GLY A 52 22.04 13.27 3.79
N ASP A 53 23.36 13.33 3.60
CA ASP A 53 24.04 14.63 3.46
C ASP A 53 23.43 15.40 2.26
N PRO A 54 22.90 16.61 2.47
CA PRO A 54 22.23 17.38 1.42
C PRO A 54 23.09 17.61 0.17
N GLU A 55 24.42 17.75 0.31
CA GLU A 55 25.31 17.96 -0.84
C GLU A 55 25.45 16.67 -1.66
N ILE A 56 25.56 15.52 -1.00
CA ILE A 56 25.64 14.21 -1.65
C ILE A 56 24.30 13.88 -2.33
N VAL A 57 23.19 14.13 -1.65
CA VAL A 57 21.84 13.93 -2.19
C VAL A 57 21.60 14.83 -3.40
N ALA A 58 22.00 16.11 -3.35
CA ALA A 58 21.87 17.03 -4.48
C ALA A 58 22.70 16.59 -5.69
N ARG A 59 23.93 16.11 -5.46
CA ARG A 59 24.78 15.54 -6.52
C ARG A 59 24.15 14.29 -7.12
N GLY A 60 23.65 13.39 -6.27
CA GLY A 60 22.95 12.18 -6.68
C GLY A 60 21.72 12.46 -7.54
N ARG A 61 20.91 13.46 -7.14
CA ARG A 61 19.74 13.92 -7.89
C ARG A 61 20.12 14.42 -9.28
N ALA A 62 21.20 15.18 -9.41
CA ALA A 62 21.67 15.70 -10.69
C ALA A 62 22.09 14.56 -11.63
N ILE A 63 22.85 13.58 -11.13
CA ILE A 63 23.28 12.40 -11.90
C ILE A 63 22.07 11.55 -12.29
N TYR A 64 21.16 11.30 -11.35
CA TYR A 64 19.91 10.58 -11.60
C TYR A 64 19.09 11.23 -12.73
N GLY A 65 18.99 12.55 -12.72
CA GLY A 65 18.28 13.33 -13.73
C GLY A 65 18.81 13.14 -15.15
N VAL A 66 20.12 12.88 -15.31
CA VAL A 66 20.78 12.68 -16.60
C VAL A 66 20.80 11.21 -17.01
N SER A 67 21.13 10.31 -16.09
CA SER A 67 21.46 8.91 -16.42
C SER A 67 20.35 7.91 -16.13
N CYS A 68 19.41 8.23 -15.24
CA CYS A 68 18.45 7.25 -14.72
C CYS A 68 16.99 7.61 -15.02
N ARG A 69 16.66 8.91 -15.05
CA ARG A 69 15.30 9.45 -15.19
C ARG A 69 14.54 8.90 -16.39
N ALA A 70 15.19 8.72 -17.54
CA ALA A 70 14.51 8.30 -18.76
C ALA A 70 13.85 6.91 -18.62
N CYS A 71 14.47 6.01 -17.87
CA CYS A 71 13.93 4.68 -17.60
C CYS A 71 13.12 4.63 -16.31
N HIS A 72 13.56 5.31 -15.25
CA HIS A 72 12.98 5.17 -13.91
C HIS A 72 12.01 6.29 -13.50
N GLY A 73 11.75 7.25 -14.38
CA GLY A 73 10.85 8.38 -14.13
C GLY A 73 11.57 9.54 -13.43
N VAL A 74 10.98 10.74 -13.49
CA VAL A 74 11.51 11.89 -12.72
C VAL A 74 11.32 11.69 -11.20
N ASP A 75 10.34 10.88 -10.86
CA ASP A 75 9.83 10.60 -9.52
C ASP A 75 10.20 9.21 -9.01
N LEU A 76 11.10 8.49 -9.70
CA LEU A 76 11.56 7.14 -9.37
C LEU A 76 10.46 6.05 -9.49
N ARG A 77 9.32 6.36 -10.11
CA ARG A 77 8.15 5.47 -10.15
C ARG A 77 7.97 4.70 -11.46
N GLY A 78 8.99 4.75 -12.32
CA GLY A 78 9.00 4.16 -13.66
C GLY A 78 8.86 5.25 -14.72
N GLY A 79 9.61 5.11 -15.82
CA GLY A 79 9.65 6.06 -16.93
C GLY A 79 9.25 5.41 -18.24
N ASP A 80 9.09 6.24 -19.28
CA ASP A 80 8.56 5.84 -20.59
C ASP A 80 9.40 4.77 -21.30
N LEU A 81 10.68 4.63 -20.94
CA LEU A 81 11.57 3.58 -21.46
C LEU A 81 11.41 2.23 -20.72
N GLY A 82 10.44 2.09 -19.82
CA GLY A 82 10.06 0.82 -19.21
C GLY A 82 10.93 0.36 -18.04
N GLY A 83 11.64 1.27 -17.38
CA GLY A 83 12.36 0.95 -16.14
C GLY A 83 11.38 0.77 -14.96
N PRO A 84 11.69 -0.13 -14.01
CA PRO A 84 10.81 -0.40 -12.89
C PRO A 84 10.67 0.79 -11.94
N ASN A 85 9.56 0.81 -11.20
CA ASN A 85 9.36 1.66 -10.04
C ASN A 85 10.39 1.32 -8.94
N LEU A 86 11.39 2.18 -8.76
CA LEU A 86 12.46 1.98 -7.78
C LEU A 86 11.93 2.05 -6.35
N LEU A 87 10.90 2.85 -6.09
CA LEU A 87 10.30 3.00 -4.76
C LEU A 87 9.51 1.76 -4.30
N ARG A 88 9.21 0.83 -5.21
CA ARG A 88 8.55 -0.46 -4.94
C ARG A 88 9.44 -1.66 -5.23
N SER A 89 10.68 -1.43 -5.65
CA SER A 89 11.62 -2.51 -5.97
C SER A 89 12.08 -3.22 -4.71
N GLY A 90 11.86 -4.54 -4.63
CA GLY A 90 12.35 -5.33 -3.51
C GLY A 90 13.87 -5.35 -3.37
N LEU A 91 14.61 -5.09 -4.46
CA LEU A 91 16.07 -4.91 -4.41
C LEU A 91 16.42 -3.60 -3.69
N VAL A 92 15.85 -2.48 -4.15
CA VAL A 92 16.12 -1.15 -3.59
C VAL A 92 15.65 -1.07 -2.13
N LEU A 93 14.48 -1.64 -1.81
CA LEU A 93 13.95 -1.62 -0.45
C LEU A 93 14.81 -2.41 0.56
N ARG A 94 15.61 -3.37 0.10
CA ARG A 94 16.52 -4.18 0.92
C ARG A 94 17.97 -3.72 0.88
N ASP A 95 18.27 -2.74 0.04
CA ASP A 95 19.64 -2.24 -0.13
C ASP A 95 20.11 -1.54 1.17
N ASP A 96 21.34 -1.83 1.56
CA ASP A 96 22.01 -1.17 2.67
C ASP A 96 23.29 -0.50 2.16
N ARG A 97 23.23 0.83 2.02
CA ARG A 97 24.36 1.68 1.57
C ARG A 97 24.95 1.26 0.22
N GLY A 98 24.13 0.78 -0.70
CA GLY A 98 24.49 0.47 -2.08
C GLY A 98 25.00 -0.94 -2.30
N ASP A 99 24.89 -1.85 -1.32
CA ASP A 99 25.41 -3.21 -1.44
C ASP A 99 24.66 -4.09 -2.47
N LEU A 100 23.42 -3.73 -2.83
CA LEU A 100 22.62 -4.38 -3.87
C LEU A 100 22.49 -3.52 -5.14
N MET A 101 22.26 -2.21 -4.99
CA MET A 101 22.11 -1.26 -6.10
C MET A 101 23.42 -1.00 -6.82
N GLY A 102 24.54 -0.91 -6.09
CA GLY A 102 25.84 -0.57 -6.66
C GLY A 102 26.28 -1.52 -7.79
N PRO A 103 26.29 -2.84 -7.59
CA PRO A 103 26.62 -3.80 -8.66
C PRO A 103 25.67 -3.68 -9.86
N VAL A 104 24.37 -3.52 -9.60
CA VAL A 104 23.36 -3.38 -10.66
C VAL A 104 23.55 -2.11 -11.50
N ILE A 105 23.90 -0.99 -10.87
CA ILE A 105 24.17 0.27 -11.55
C ILE A 105 25.47 0.17 -12.36
N ARG A 106 26.51 -0.41 -11.78
CA ARG A 106 27.85 -0.51 -12.39
C ARG A 106 27.89 -1.49 -13.55
N ASP A 107 27.41 -2.70 -13.33
CA ASP A 107 27.60 -3.83 -14.25
C ASP A 107 26.37 -4.02 -15.16
N GLY A 108 25.25 -3.39 -14.83
CA GLY A 108 23.97 -3.60 -15.48
C GLY A 108 23.32 -4.93 -15.07
N GLN A 109 22.11 -5.17 -15.57
CA GLN A 109 21.42 -6.44 -15.38
C GLN A 109 20.39 -6.68 -16.48
N THR A 110 20.13 -7.95 -16.78
CA THR A 110 18.97 -8.36 -17.57
C THR A 110 17.90 -8.91 -16.63
N GLY A 111 16.72 -8.31 -16.67
CA GLY A 111 15.55 -8.68 -15.88
C GLY A 111 14.62 -9.65 -16.61
N VAL A 112 13.60 -10.09 -15.87
CA VAL A 112 12.51 -10.92 -16.41
C VAL A 112 11.74 -10.15 -17.48
N GLY A 113 11.33 -10.82 -18.56
CA GLY A 113 10.53 -10.20 -19.61
C GLY A 113 11.31 -9.34 -20.61
N GLY A 114 12.65 -9.37 -20.59
CA GLY A 114 13.50 -8.67 -21.56
C GLY A 114 13.85 -7.22 -21.16
N SER A 115 13.42 -6.75 -19.99
CA SER A 115 13.91 -5.49 -19.44
C SER A 115 15.41 -5.58 -19.18
N ALA A 116 16.17 -4.58 -19.60
CA ALA A 116 17.61 -4.52 -19.38
C ALA A 116 17.97 -3.18 -18.75
N MET A 117 18.79 -3.21 -17.71
CA MET A 117 19.45 -2.05 -17.15
C MET A 117 20.88 -2.04 -17.69
N PRO A 118 21.26 -1.05 -18.53
CA PRO A 118 22.61 -0.97 -19.05
C PRO A 118 23.60 -0.54 -17.96
N PRO A 119 24.87 -1.00 -18.02
CA PRO A 119 25.91 -0.56 -17.11
C PRO A 119 26.11 0.96 -17.19
N GLN A 120 26.27 1.58 -16.03
CA GLN A 120 26.54 3.02 -15.91
C GLN A 120 28.00 3.24 -15.56
N ASN A 121 28.69 4.04 -16.38
CA ASN A 121 30.08 4.40 -16.15
C ASN A 121 30.17 5.57 -15.16
N LEU A 122 29.93 5.29 -13.88
CA LEU A 122 30.00 6.24 -12.77
C LEU A 122 31.27 6.00 -11.94
N SER A 123 31.84 7.07 -11.38
CA SER A 123 32.84 6.93 -10.31
C SER A 123 32.21 6.33 -9.05
N GLU A 124 33.01 5.80 -8.13
CA GLU A 124 32.49 5.31 -6.83
C GLU A 124 31.71 6.39 -6.09
N ASP A 125 32.22 7.62 -6.10
CA ASP A 125 31.58 8.74 -5.42
C ASP A 125 30.25 9.10 -6.10
N ASP A 126 30.18 9.07 -7.43
CA ASP A 126 28.94 9.32 -8.19
C ASP A 126 27.90 8.22 -7.93
N LEU A 127 28.34 6.96 -7.93
CA LEU A 127 27.51 5.81 -7.64
C LEU A 127 26.93 5.89 -6.21
N HIS A 128 27.78 6.21 -5.24
CA HIS A 128 27.37 6.45 -3.86
C HIS A 128 26.35 7.60 -3.78
N ALA A 129 26.59 8.71 -4.48
CA ALA A 129 25.66 9.84 -4.49
C ALA A 129 24.29 9.46 -5.06
N VAL A 130 24.23 8.70 -6.14
CA VAL A 130 22.96 8.22 -6.73
C VAL A 130 22.22 7.28 -5.78
N VAL A 131 22.91 6.32 -5.16
CA VAL A 131 22.36 5.42 -4.15
C VAL A 131 21.77 6.23 -2.99
N GLU A 132 22.53 7.21 -2.50
CA GLU A 132 22.13 8.06 -1.39
C GLU A 132 20.88 8.88 -1.74
N TYR A 133 20.80 9.44 -2.95
CA TYR A 133 19.60 10.12 -3.43
C TYR A 133 18.36 9.20 -3.48
N VAL A 134 18.49 8.00 -4.04
CA VAL A 134 17.37 7.03 -4.13
C VAL A 134 16.88 6.65 -2.73
N HIS A 135 17.80 6.43 -1.80
CA HIS A 135 17.48 6.17 -0.42
C HIS A 135 16.86 7.37 0.30
N ASP A 136 17.29 8.60 -0.02
CA ASP A 136 16.76 9.83 0.62
C ASP A 136 15.29 10.01 0.25
N VAL A 137 14.95 9.80 -1.02
CA VAL A 137 13.57 9.80 -1.52
C VAL A 137 12.74 8.73 -0.81
N LEU A 138 13.27 7.53 -0.60
CA LEU A 138 12.56 6.45 0.11
C LEU A 138 12.30 6.76 1.58
N GLY A 139 13.25 7.41 2.27
CA GLY A 139 13.10 7.82 3.66
C GLY A 139 12.14 8.99 3.86
N THR A 140 11.97 9.84 2.84
CA THR A 140 11.16 11.08 2.93
C THR A 140 9.81 11.00 2.20
N ALA A 141 9.56 9.98 1.39
CA ALA A 141 8.28 9.82 0.68
C ALA A 141 7.10 9.66 1.64
N SER A 142 6.00 10.38 1.38
CA SER A 142 4.84 10.51 2.28
C SER A 142 4.09 9.20 2.57
N ARG A 143 4.37 8.13 1.81
CA ARG A 143 3.87 6.73 1.92
C ARG A 143 4.84 5.78 1.21
N GLN A 144 4.74 4.46 1.43
CA GLN A 144 5.50 3.48 0.63
C GLN A 144 5.24 3.71 -0.87
N GLY A 145 6.27 4.15 -1.59
CA GLY A 145 6.16 4.51 -3.01
C GLY A 145 5.16 5.63 -3.30
N GLY A 146 5.08 6.66 -2.45
CA GLY A 146 4.53 7.97 -2.80
C GLY A 146 5.48 8.73 -3.75
N PRO A 147 5.04 9.82 -4.40
CA PRO A 147 5.97 10.67 -5.16
C PRO A 147 7.04 11.25 -4.22
N PRO A 148 8.25 11.55 -4.73
CA PRO A 148 9.26 12.25 -3.95
C PRO A 148 8.75 13.59 -3.42
N PRO A 149 9.28 14.09 -2.31
CA PRO A 149 9.00 15.45 -1.86
C PRO A 149 9.35 16.46 -2.97
N GLY A 150 8.42 17.36 -3.26
CA GLY A 150 8.54 18.36 -4.31
C GLY A 150 7.40 19.37 -4.21
N GLU A 151 7.42 20.37 -5.08
CA GLU A 151 6.26 21.25 -5.26
C GLU A 151 5.07 20.39 -5.67
N GLU A 152 3.94 20.53 -4.97
CA GLU A 152 2.71 19.85 -5.34
C GLU A 152 2.27 20.35 -6.72
N VAL A 153 2.43 19.50 -7.73
CA VAL A 153 1.88 19.77 -9.06
C VAL A 153 0.40 19.43 -8.99
N GLU A 154 -0.45 20.45 -9.09
CA GLU A 154 -1.88 20.24 -9.25
C GLU A 154 -2.12 19.61 -10.63
N LEU A 155 -2.52 18.34 -10.63
CA LEU A 155 -2.87 17.63 -11.84
C LEU A 155 -4.28 18.04 -12.25
N ASP A 156 -4.42 18.57 -13.46
CA ASP A 156 -5.74 18.74 -14.07
C ASP A 156 -6.28 17.36 -14.48
N ILE A 157 -7.35 16.93 -13.81
CA ILE A 157 -7.99 15.64 -14.08
C ILE A 157 -9.20 15.77 -15.02
N LEU A 158 -9.58 16.98 -15.44
CA LEU A 158 -10.71 17.24 -16.34
C LEU A 158 -10.32 17.04 -17.81
N VAL A 159 -9.85 15.84 -18.11
CA VAL A 159 -9.38 15.44 -19.45
C VAL A 159 -10.41 14.69 -20.29
N GLY A 160 -11.62 14.48 -19.74
CA GLY A 160 -12.70 13.72 -20.38
C GLY A 160 -13.60 14.52 -21.32
N ASP A 161 -14.40 13.81 -22.10
CA ASP A 161 -15.47 14.34 -22.94
C ASP A 161 -16.80 14.38 -22.16
N ALA A 162 -17.26 15.59 -21.84
CA ALA A 162 -18.51 15.81 -21.13
C ALA A 162 -19.75 15.28 -21.87
N THR A 163 -19.75 15.23 -23.20
CA THR A 163 -20.88 14.69 -23.99
C THR A 163 -20.93 13.17 -23.88
N ALA A 164 -19.78 12.51 -23.94
CA ALA A 164 -19.66 11.08 -23.67
C ALA A 164 -20.06 10.76 -22.23
N GLY A 165 -19.65 11.60 -21.27
CA GLY A 165 -20.01 11.49 -19.87
C GLY A 165 -21.50 11.59 -19.62
N GLN A 166 -22.17 12.55 -20.27
CA GLN A 166 -23.62 12.70 -20.20
C GLN A 166 -24.34 11.45 -20.73
N THR A 167 -23.85 10.88 -21.83
CA THR A 167 -24.41 9.66 -22.43
C THR A 167 -24.26 8.47 -21.47
N TYR A 168 -23.06 8.31 -20.89
CA TYR A 168 -22.81 7.26 -19.90
C TYR A 168 -23.69 7.43 -18.65
N PHE A 169 -23.80 8.66 -18.16
CA PHE A 169 -24.65 8.99 -17.02
C PHE A 169 -26.12 8.61 -17.28
N ALA A 170 -26.64 8.94 -18.47
CA ALA A 170 -28.01 8.61 -18.86
C ALA A 170 -28.26 7.08 -18.87
N ASP A 171 -27.27 6.29 -19.28
CA ASP A 171 -27.39 4.83 -19.35
C ASP A 171 -27.20 4.14 -17.99
N LYS A 172 -26.27 4.62 -17.16
CA LYS A 172 -25.83 3.91 -15.94
C LYS A 172 -26.26 4.54 -14.62
N CYS A 173 -26.55 5.84 -14.60
CA CYS A 173 -26.76 6.59 -13.36
C CYS A 173 -28.19 7.15 -13.25
N ALA A 174 -28.83 7.45 -14.38
CA ALA A 174 -30.11 8.17 -14.42
C ALA A 174 -31.32 7.37 -13.90
N THR A 175 -31.16 6.08 -13.61
CA THR A 175 -32.19 5.27 -12.94
C THR A 175 -32.38 5.68 -11.48
N CYS A 176 -31.35 6.25 -10.84
CA CYS A 176 -31.37 6.68 -9.45
C CYS A 176 -31.11 8.18 -9.27
N HIS A 177 -30.27 8.77 -10.12
CA HIS A 177 -29.82 10.15 -10.00
C HIS A 177 -30.39 11.05 -11.07
N SER A 178 -30.70 12.30 -10.72
CA SER A 178 -31.16 13.34 -11.63
C SER A 178 -30.20 14.52 -11.65
N PRO A 179 -29.71 14.96 -12.83
CA PRO A 179 -28.88 16.16 -12.97
C PRO A 179 -29.56 17.44 -12.48
N THR A 180 -30.90 17.46 -12.50
CA THR A 180 -31.73 18.59 -12.06
C THR A 180 -32.49 18.26 -10.78
N GLY A 181 -32.05 17.24 -10.04
CA GLY A 181 -32.66 16.82 -8.78
C GLY A 181 -31.60 16.70 -7.71
N ASP A 182 -31.30 15.48 -7.27
CA ASP A 182 -30.33 15.22 -6.22
C ASP A 182 -28.89 15.63 -6.60
N LEU A 183 -28.56 15.68 -7.89
CA LEU A 183 -27.26 16.14 -8.39
C LEU A 183 -27.25 17.60 -8.87
N GLU A 184 -28.34 18.34 -8.73
CA GLU A 184 -28.36 19.77 -9.05
C GLU A 184 -27.28 20.49 -8.23
N GLY A 185 -26.49 21.34 -8.90
CA GLY A 185 -25.35 22.04 -8.32
C GLY A 185 -24.32 21.19 -7.60
N ILE A 186 -24.12 19.93 -8.01
CA ILE A 186 -23.09 19.09 -7.40
C ILE A 186 -21.68 19.66 -7.59
N ALA A 187 -21.40 20.32 -8.73
CA ALA A 187 -20.10 20.96 -8.97
C ALA A 187 -19.86 22.15 -8.03
N THR A 188 -20.93 22.83 -7.60
CA THR A 188 -20.86 23.92 -6.61
C THR A 188 -20.69 23.39 -5.18
N ARG A 189 -21.25 22.20 -4.88
CA ARG A 189 -21.13 21.54 -3.57
C ARG A 189 -19.79 20.83 -3.36
N ILE A 190 -19.17 20.36 -4.44
CA ILE A 190 -17.87 19.68 -4.42
C ILE A 190 -16.95 20.44 -5.37
N ASP A 191 -16.19 21.35 -4.80
CA ASP A 191 -15.44 22.41 -5.48
C ASP A 191 -14.19 21.95 -6.25
N THR A 192 -13.64 20.79 -5.92
CA THR A 192 -12.51 20.21 -6.64
C THR A 192 -12.95 19.07 -7.56
N PRO A 193 -12.54 19.07 -8.84
CA PRO A 193 -12.81 17.96 -9.76
C PRO A 193 -12.41 16.60 -9.20
N LYS A 194 -11.29 16.56 -8.47
CA LYS A 194 -10.78 15.34 -7.86
C LYS A 194 -11.70 14.79 -6.77
N GLU A 195 -12.18 15.62 -5.85
CA GLU A 195 -13.12 15.12 -4.83
C GLU A 195 -14.48 14.79 -5.45
N LEU A 196 -14.90 15.49 -6.51
CA LEU A 196 -16.10 15.15 -7.26
C LEU A 196 -15.97 13.75 -7.86
N GLN A 197 -14.87 13.47 -8.56
CA GLN A 197 -14.56 12.15 -9.12
C GLN A 197 -14.56 11.07 -8.04
N ASP A 198 -13.78 11.28 -6.97
CA ASP A 198 -13.67 10.34 -5.85
C ASP A 198 -15.04 10.09 -5.19
N THR A 199 -15.92 11.10 -5.16
CA THR A 199 -17.24 11.03 -4.55
C THR A 199 -18.21 10.19 -5.37
N TRP A 200 -18.36 10.46 -6.67
CA TRP A 200 -19.33 9.71 -7.47
C TRP A 200 -18.87 8.27 -7.74
N VAL A 201 -17.57 8.02 -7.92
CA VAL A 201 -17.02 6.65 -8.06
C VAL A 201 -17.29 5.82 -6.80
N ARG A 202 -17.19 6.44 -5.62
CA ARG A 202 -17.52 5.80 -4.34
C ARG A 202 -19.03 5.72 -4.07
N GLY A 203 -19.84 6.51 -4.77
CA GLY A 203 -21.28 6.70 -4.56
C GLY A 203 -21.65 7.59 -3.37
N GLY A 204 -20.71 8.41 -2.87
CA GLY A 204 -20.97 9.33 -1.77
C GLY A 204 -19.71 9.95 -1.18
N ALA A 205 -19.89 11.06 -0.44
CA ALA A 205 -18.78 11.72 0.24
C ALA A 205 -18.19 10.80 1.33
N ARG A 206 -16.89 10.94 1.63
CA ARG A 206 -16.16 10.03 2.53
C ARG A 206 -16.81 9.84 3.90
N ASN A 207 -17.42 10.90 4.43
CA ASN A 207 -18.06 10.92 5.75
C ASN A 207 -19.59 11.11 5.65
N ALA A 208 -20.19 10.86 4.49
CA ALA A 208 -21.65 10.94 4.36
C ALA A 208 -22.31 9.81 5.17
N GLU A 209 -23.38 10.15 5.88
CA GLU A 209 -24.26 9.16 6.46
C GLU A 209 -24.89 8.34 5.33
N ARG A 210 -24.76 7.02 5.40
CA ARG A 210 -25.26 6.14 4.34
C ARG A 210 -26.73 5.85 4.61
N PRO A 211 -27.59 5.93 3.58
CA PRO A 211 -28.97 5.45 3.70
C PRO A 211 -28.97 4.00 4.21
N PRO A 212 -29.88 3.66 5.15
CA PRO A 212 -29.98 2.29 5.62
C PRO A 212 -30.42 1.36 4.49
N ILE A 213 -29.84 0.16 4.45
CA ILE A 213 -30.36 -0.91 3.60
C ILE A 213 -31.71 -1.34 4.17
N THR A 214 -32.73 -1.42 3.33
CA THR A 214 -34.03 -1.93 3.74
C THR A 214 -34.28 -3.30 3.14
N VAL A 215 -35.13 -4.08 3.80
CA VAL A 215 -35.49 -5.41 3.35
C VAL A 215 -36.98 -5.62 3.49
N THR A 216 -37.60 -6.23 2.48
CA THR A 216 -38.98 -6.72 2.53
C THR A 216 -38.96 -8.25 2.53
N VAL A 217 -39.44 -8.83 3.62
CA VAL A 217 -39.58 -10.27 3.80
C VAL A 217 -41.02 -10.67 3.53
N THR A 218 -41.23 -11.58 2.60
CA THR A 218 -42.54 -12.17 2.29
C THR A 218 -42.56 -13.62 2.78
N GLU A 219 -43.31 -13.87 3.86
CA GLU A 219 -43.49 -15.20 4.44
C GLU A 219 -44.30 -16.13 3.51
N ALA A 220 -44.23 -17.44 3.73
CA ALA A 220 -45.04 -18.43 3.01
C ALA A 220 -46.56 -18.21 3.18
N SER A 221 -46.97 -17.56 4.27
CA SER A 221 -48.36 -17.13 4.52
C SER A 221 -48.82 -15.99 3.62
N GLY A 222 -47.91 -15.34 2.89
CA GLY A 222 -48.15 -14.11 2.13
C GLY A 222 -47.97 -12.83 2.95
N ASN A 223 -47.74 -12.94 4.26
CA ASN A 223 -47.48 -11.78 5.11
C ASN A 223 -46.17 -11.10 4.68
N ARG A 224 -46.21 -9.76 4.54
CA ARG A 224 -45.03 -8.95 4.21
C ARG A 224 -44.62 -8.13 5.42
N VAL A 225 -43.32 -8.16 5.73
CA VAL A 225 -42.72 -7.34 6.79
C VAL A 225 -41.53 -6.63 6.19
N SER A 226 -41.51 -5.30 6.32
CA SER A 226 -40.45 -4.45 5.81
C SER A 226 -39.78 -3.69 6.96
N GLY A 227 -38.49 -3.40 6.81
CA GLY A 227 -37.74 -2.62 7.79
C GLY A 227 -36.28 -2.46 7.42
N GLN A 228 -35.52 -1.83 8.31
CA GLN A 228 -34.07 -1.70 8.19
C GLN A 228 -33.41 -3.07 8.33
N LEU A 229 -32.56 -3.45 7.39
CA LEU A 229 -31.83 -4.71 7.44
C LEU A 229 -30.72 -4.64 8.50
N GLU A 230 -30.74 -5.59 9.44
CA GLU A 230 -29.69 -5.75 10.45
C GLU A 230 -28.73 -6.89 10.09
N ARG A 231 -29.28 -7.99 9.55
CA ARG A 231 -28.50 -9.16 9.16
C ARG A 231 -29.19 -9.97 8.08
N LEU A 232 -28.42 -10.34 7.06
CA LEU A 232 -28.84 -11.30 6.03
C LEU A 232 -27.76 -12.39 5.89
N SER A 233 -28.17 -13.65 6.05
CA SER A 233 -27.33 -14.82 5.77
C SER A 233 -28.18 -15.93 5.16
N ASP A 234 -27.56 -17.05 4.79
CA ASP A 234 -28.26 -18.22 4.22
C ASP A 234 -29.31 -18.83 5.17
N PHE A 235 -29.20 -18.54 6.47
CA PHE A 235 -30.06 -19.12 7.50
C PHE A 235 -31.11 -18.15 8.04
N LEU A 236 -30.83 -16.84 8.04
CA LEU A 236 -31.63 -15.86 8.78
C LEU A 236 -31.70 -14.52 8.04
N VAL A 237 -32.86 -13.87 8.12
CA VAL A 237 -33.03 -12.43 7.87
C VAL A 237 -33.43 -11.78 9.19
N VAL A 238 -32.73 -10.72 9.57
CA VAL A 238 -33.05 -9.90 10.75
C VAL A 238 -33.24 -8.46 10.31
N LEU A 239 -34.35 -7.85 10.72
CA LEU A 239 -34.70 -6.47 10.43
C LEU A 239 -35.29 -5.78 11.65
N THR A 240 -35.23 -4.45 11.68
CA THR A 240 -36.01 -3.61 12.58
C THR A 240 -37.16 -2.96 11.81
N ASP A 241 -38.40 -3.24 12.21
CA ASP A 241 -39.61 -2.73 11.56
C ASP A 241 -39.86 -1.24 11.88
N ALA A 242 -40.88 -0.65 11.25
CA ALA A 242 -41.22 0.77 11.44
C ALA A 242 -41.65 1.12 12.88
N ASP A 243 -42.07 0.13 13.67
CA ASP A 243 -42.43 0.30 15.08
C ASP A 243 -41.23 0.07 16.03
N GLY A 244 -40.02 -0.11 15.47
CA GLY A 244 -38.79 -0.36 16.23
C GLY A 244 -38.66 -1.79 16.75
N ARG A 245 -39.44 -2.75 16.24
CA ARG A 245 -39.36 -4.15 16.68
C ARG A 245 -38.34 -4.91 15.85
N HIS A 246 -37.45 -5.62 16.54
CA HIS A 246 -36.58 -6.61 15.92
C HIS A 246 -37.40 -7.82 15.46
N ARG A 247 -37.27 -8.17 14.19
CA ARG A 247 -37.94 -9.30 13.53
C ARG A 247 -36.86 -10.22 12.98
N SER A 248 -36.95 -11.52 13.27
CA SER A 248 -36.02 -12.53 12.77
C SER A 248 -36.79 -13.64 12.06
N PHE A 249 -36.35 -14.00 10.86
CA PHE A 249 -36.97 -15.01 10.01
C PHE A 249 -35.95 -16.06 9.60
N SER A 250 -36.24 -17.33 9.87
CA SER A 250 -35.41 -18.44 9.39
C SER A 250 -35.62 -18.64 7.89
N ARG A 251 -34.52 -18.83 7.16
CA ARG A 251 -34.50 -19.11 5.73
C ARG A 251 -34.26 -20.59 5.46
N ARG A 252 -34.99 -21.13 4.50
CA ARG A 252 -34.80 -22.47 3.93
C ARG A 252 -34.98 -22.36 2.42
N GLY A 253 -33.88 -22.39 1.69
CA GLY A 253 -33.88 -22.09 0.26
C GLY A 253 -34.46 -20.69 0.02
N ASP A 254 -35.44 -20.59 -0.88
CA ASP A 254 -36.06 -19.32 -1.28
C ASP A 254 -37.21 -18.85 -0.37
N THR A 255 -37.43 -19.52 0.78
CA THR A 255 -38.49 -19.16 1.74
C THR A 255 -37.90 -18.67 3.07
N PRO A 256 -38.32 -17.52 3.62
CA PRO A 256 -39.21 -16.53 3.00
C PRO A 256 -38.56 -15.86 1.78
N ARG A 257 -39.36 -15.29 0.88
CA ARG A 257 -38.84 -14.47 -0.21
C ARG A 257 -38.30 -13.16 0.37
N VAL A 258 -37.10 -12.77 -0.03
CA VAL A 258 -36.38 -11.61 0.51
C VAL A 258 -36.09 -10.65 -0.63
N GLU A 259 -36.58 -9.43 -0.53
CA GLU A 259 -36.26 -8.32 -1.44
C GLU A 259 -35.40 -7.33 -0.66
N VAL A 260 -34.15 -7.14 -1.08
CA VAL A 260 -33.23 -6.18 -0.47
C VAL A 260 -33.18 -4.93 -1.34
N ASP A 261 -33.34 -3.78 -0.71
CA ASP A 261 -33.14 -2.47 -1.31
C ASP A 261 -31.89 -1.83 -0.70
N ASP A 262 -30.80 -1.83 -1.46
CA ASP A 262 -29.50 -1.27 -1.08
C ASP A 262 -29.16 -0.08 -1.99
N PRO A 263 -29.33 1.16 -1.51
CA PRO A 263 -29.05 2.37 -2.28
C PRO A 263 -27.60 2.47 -2.79
N MET A 264 -26.66 1.76 -2.18
CA MET A 264 -25.25 1.74 -2.58
C MET A 264 -24.87 0.51 -3.41
N GLY A 265 -25.81 -0.42 -3.63
CA GLY A 265 -25.57 -1.68 -4.33
C GLY A 265 -24.96 -1.45 -5.71
N ALA A 266 -25.62 -0.62 -6.52
CA ALA A 266 -25.18 -0.32 -7.88
C ALA A 266 -23.77 0.31 -7.93
N HIS A 267 -23.46 1.26 -7.04
CA HIS A 267 -22.12 1.86 -7.01
C HIS A 267 -21.01 0.83 -6.75
N ARG A 268 -21.25 -0.14 -5.86
CA ARG A 268 -20.26 -1.21 -5.61
C ARG A 268 -20.11 -2.16 -6.79
N ASP A 269 -21.22 -2.52 -7.42
CA ASP A 269 -21.24 -3.45 -8.56
C ASP A 269 -20.60 -2.83 -9.81
N MET A 270 -20.58 -1.50 -9.90
CA MET A 270 -19.94 -0.76 -11.00
C MET A 270 -18.44 -0.60 -10.86
N LEU A 271 -17.86 -0.70 -9.65
CA LEU A 271 -16.41 -0.55 -9.43
C LEU A 271 -15.51 -1.40 -10.36
N PRO A 272 -15.79 -2.70 -10.60
CA PRO A 272 -14.99 -3.50 -11.53
C PRO A 272 -15.31 -3.23 -13.01
N LEU A 273 -16.35 -2.45 -13.32
CA LEU A 273 -16.84 -2.20 -14.68
C LEU A 273 -16.37 -0.86 -15.26
N TYR A 274 -15.89 0.06 -14.42
CA TYR A 274 -15.44 1.36 -14.88
C TYR A 274 -14.19 1.25 -15.76
N GLY A 275 -14.27 1.80 -16.97
CA GLY A 275 -13.10 2.16 -17.75
C GLY A 275 -12.51 3.49 -17.27
N ASP A 276 -11.21 3.67 -17.49
CA ASP A 276 -10.51 4.93 -17.21
C ASP A 276 -11.17 6.13 -17.93
N ALA A 277 -11.49 5.95 -19.21
CA ALA A 277 -12.22 6.94 -20.00
C ALA A 277 -13.62 7.25 -19.43
N ASP A 278 -14.34 6.25 -18.92
CA ASP A 278 -15.67 6.47 -18.34
C ASP A 278 -15.58 7.37 -17.11
N ILE A 279 -14.57 7.13 -16.26
CA ILE A 279 -14.36 7.92 -15.05
C ILE A 279 -14.08 9.38 -15.41
N HIS A 280 -13.20 9.63 -16.38
CA HIS A 280 -12.88 10.97 -16.84
C HIS A 280 -14.07 11.66 -17.51
N ASN A 281 -14.78 10.96 -18.39
CA ASN A 281 -15.93 11.50 -19.12
C ASN A 281 -17.08 11.88 -18.18
N VAL A 282 -17.46 10.99 -17.25
CA VAL A 282 -18.52 11.27 -16.27
C VAL A 282 -18.13 12.44 -15.37
N THR A 283 -16.88 12.51 -14.93
CA THR A 283 -16.39 13.66 -14.14
C THR A 283 -16.47 14.97 -14.93
N ALA A 284 -16.05 14.96 -16.20
CA ALA A 284 -16.15 16.11 -17.11
C ALA A 284 -17.61 16.56 -17.33
N TYR A 285 -18.57 15.64 -17.34
CA TYR A 285 -19.98 15.98 -17.36
C TYR A 285 -20.46 16.58 -16.04
N LEU A 286 -20.16 15.95 -14.90
CA LEU A 286 -20.67 16.38 -13.60
C LEU A 286 -20.17 17.77 -13.20
N VAL A 287 -18.97 18.18 -13.62
CA VAL A 287 -18.50 19.57 -13.38
C VAL A 287 -19.33 20.64 -14.11
N THR A 288 -20.13 20.26 -15.12
CA THR A 288 -21.04 21.18 -15.81
C THR A 288 -22.33 21.44 -15.02
N LEU A 289 -22.62 20.64 -13.99
CA LEU A 289 -23.83 20.72 -13.18
C LEU A 289 -23.63 21.69 -11.99
N GLN A 290 -23.79 22.99 -12.26
CA GLN A 290 -23.61 24.08 -11.29
C GLN A 290 -24.83 24.40 -10.45
#